data_AF-A0A8C5HT81-F1
#
_entry.id   AF-A0A8C5HT81-F1
#
_cell.length_a   1.000
_cell.length_b   1.000
_cell.length_c   1.000
_cell.angle_alpha   90.00
_cell.angle_beta   90.00
_cell.angle_gamma   90.00
#
_symmetry.space_group_name_H-M   'P 1'
#
loop_
_entity.id
_entity.type
_entity.pdbx_description
1 polymer ?
#
loop_
_entity_poly.entity_id
_entity_poly.type
_entity_poly.pdbx_seq_one_letter_code
_entity_poly.pdbx_strand_id
1 'polypeptide(L)'
;MFLLSSGAQGEYAGLAAIKAYLNSMGERSRTVCLIPKSAHGTNPASAQMAGMKVQVVEVDKDGNIDLPHLKNLVEKHKASLAAMMITYPSTFGVFEENVRDVCDLIHKNGGQVYLDGANMNAQVGLCRPADYGSDVSHLNLHKTFCIPHGGGGPGMGPIGVKAHLAPFLPSHPVVPMHSVNASSSLGTISAAPWGSSAILPISWAYIKMMGSKGLAHATEVAILNANYMAKRLESHYKVLFRGQKGFVAHEFILDVRPFKKTANIEAVDVAKRLQDYGFHAPTMSWPVSGTLMIEPTESEDKAEMDRFCDALLGIRQEIAEIEEGRMDSRINPLKMAPHSLASITSSNWDRPYSREFAAFPLPFIRPETKFWPTISRIDDIYGDQNLVCTCPPMEVYESPYEEKRASS
;
A
#
# COMPACT_ATOMS: atom_id res chain seq x y z
N MET A 1 9.89 4.47 19.68
CA MET A 1 9.21 5.62 20.31
C MET A 1 7.81 5.77 19.74
N PHE A 2 6.80 6.07 20.57
CA PHE A 2 5.39 6.03 20.21
C PHE A 2 4.72 7.40 20.01
N LEU A 3 5.49 8.47 19.76
CA LEU A 3 4.94 9.83 19.62
C LEU A 3 3.97 9.96 18.42
N LEU A 4 4.10 9.10 17.41
CA LEU A 4 3.77 9.39 16.01
C LEU A 4 2.44 8.73 15.60
N SER A 5 1.49 9.52 15.08
CA SER A 5 0.13 9.06 14.77
C SER A 5 -0.08 8.57 13.32
N SER A 6 0.98 8.41 12.52
CA SER A 6 0.92 7.80 11.18
C SER A 6 2.30 7.35 10.71
N GLY A 7 2.34 6.48 9.69
CA GLY A 7 3.61 6.02 9.10
C GLY A 7 4.45 7.16 8.51
N ALA A 8 3.80 8.07 7.77
CA ALA A 8 4.44 9.28 7.23
C ALA A 8 5.04 10.18 8.32
N GLN A 9 4.39 10.32 9.48
CA GLN A 9 5.00 11.02 10.62
C GLN A 9 6.24 10.29 11.14
N GLY A 10 6.27 8.96 11.11
CA GLY A 10 7.44 8.17 11.45
C GLY A 10 8.60 8.34 10.48
N GLU A 11 8.32 8.43 9.18
CA GLU A 11 9.32 8.81 8.18
C GLU A 11 9.91 10.18 8.47
N TYR A 12 9.07 11.19 8.62
CA TYR A 12 9.51 12.54 8.94
C TYR A 12 10.34 12.57 10.23
N ALA A 13 9.89 11.90 11.29
CA ALA A 13 10.61 11.84 12.57
C ALA A 13 11.94 11.08 12.48
N GLY A 14 12.02 10.01 11.70
CA GLY A 14 13.26 9.26 11.49
C GLY A 14 14.29 10.06 10.70
N LEU A 15 13.87 10.71 9.62
CA LEU A 15 14.73 11.59 8.81
C LEU A 15 15.16 12.84 9.59
N ALA A 16 14.27 13.38 10.42
CA ALA A 16 14.62 14.41 11.40
C ALA A 16 15.73 13.89 12.32
N ALA A 17 15.54 12.75 13.01
CA ALA A 17 16.56 12.21 13.91
C ALA A 17 17.93 12.01 13.22
N ILE A 18 17.94 11.54 11.96
CA ILE A 18 19.16 11.46 11.14
C ILE A 18 19.79 12.85 10.95
N LYS A 19 19.01 13.86 10.55
CA LYS A 19 19.49 15.23 10.35
C LYS A 19 20.08 15.82 11.64
N ALA A 20 19.44 15.59 12.78
CA ALA A 20 19.95 16.03 14.08
C ALA A 20 21.28 15.37 14.44
N TYR A 21 21.38 14.06 14.21
CA TYR A 21 22.60 13.30 14.40
C TYR A 21 23.75 13.84 13.55
N LEU A 22 23.53 14.05 12.25
CA LEU A 22 24.52 14.63 11.35
C LEU A 22 24.94 16.04 11.79
N ASN A 23 23.98 16.89 12.18
CA ASN A 23 24.27 18.23 12.69
C ASN A 23 25.15 18.21 13.95
N SER A 24 24.96 17.23 14.84
CA SER A 24 25.75 17.08 16.06
C SER A 24 27.22 16.72 15.80
N MET A 25 27.50 16.08 14.66
CA MET A 25 28.84 15.76 14.20
C MET A 25 29.47 16.87 13.34
N GLY A 26 28.79 18.02 13.18
CA GLY A 26 29.24 19.10 12.30
C GLY A 26 28.97 18.88 10.81
N GLU A 27 28.30 17.78 10.44
CA GLU A 27 28.07 17.33 9.05
C GLU A 27 26.79 17.96 8.44
N ARG A 28 26.56 19.26 8.70
CA ARG A 28 25.32 19.97 8.32
C ARG A 28 25.07 20.08 6.82
N SER A 29 26.11 19.94 6.01
CA SER A 29 26.04 19.96 4.54
C SER A 29 25.39 18.70 3.97
N ARG A 30 25.30 17.61 4.76
CA ARG A 30 24.66 16.36 4.35
C ARG A 30 23.15 16.51 4.37
N THR A 31 22.58 16.68 3.17
CA THR A 31 21.15 16.94 2.97
C THR A 31 20.53 16.08 1.88
N VAL A 32 21.32 15.30 1.12
CA VAL A 32 20.82 14.46 0.05
C VAL A 32 20.20 13.18 0.61
N CYS A 33 18.96 12.90 0.21
CA CYS A 33 18.25 11.66 0.51
C CYS A 33 18.05 10.87 -0.78
N LEU A 34 18.66 9.68 -0.85
CA LEU A 34 18.48 8.77 -1.98
C LEU A 34 17.20 7.95 -1.80
N ILE A 35 16.32 7.94 -2.81
CA ILE A 35 15.02 7.27 -2.72
C ILE A 35 14.78 6.46 -4.01
N PRO A 36 14.62 5.13 -3.94
CA PRO A 36 14.23 4.32 -5.08
C PRO A 36 12.92 4.77 -5.69
N LYS A 37 12.81 4.74 -7.02
CA LYS A 37 11.58 5.12 -7.75
C LYS A 37 10.36 4.27 -7.36
N SER A 38 10.58 3.07 -6.83
CA SER A 38 9.55 2.16 -6.33
C SER A 38 9.01 2.57 -4.95
N ALA A 39 9.70 3.44 -4.19
CA ALA A 39 9.29 3.79 -2.83
C ALA A 39 7.87 4.39 -2.77
N HIS A 40 7.23 4.25 -1.61
CA HIS A 40 5.92 4.86 -1.39
C HIS A 40 5.99 6.39 -1.50
N GLY A 41 4.90 7.01 -1.93
CA GLY A 41 4.86 8.46 -2.20
C GLY A 41 5.09 9.33 -0.96
N THR A 42 4.90 8.76 0.24
CA THR A 42 5.23 9.43 1.51
C THR A 42 6.73 9.63 1.66
N ASN A 43 7.57 8.71 1.19
CA ASN A 43 9.02 8.78 1.37
C ASN A 43 9.64 10.08 0.82
N PRO A 44 9.44 10.45 -0.47
CA PRO A 44 9.95 11.73 -0.98
C PRO A 44 9.26 12.95 -0.34
N ALA A 45 7.97 12.86 0.00
CA ALA A 45 7.25 13.95 0.67
C ALA A 45 7.82 14.22 2.08
N SER A 46 8.03 13.17 2.87
CA SER A 46 8.64 13.20 4.21
C SER A 46 10.07 13.71 4.17
N ALA A 47 10.86 13.30 3.17
CA ALA A 47 12.22 13.80 2.97
C ALA A 47 12.24 15.30 2.64
N GLN A 48 11.35 15.76 1.76
CA GLN A 48 11.21 17.18 1.45
C GLN A 48 10.76 17.98 2.67
N MET A 49 9.80 17.47 3.45
CA MET A 49 9.34 18.08 4.70
C MET A 49 10.46 18.17 5.75
N ALA A 50 11.36 17.19 5.81
CA ALA A 50 12.58 17.23 6.64
C ALA A 50 13.66 18.20 6.11
N GLY A 51 13.42 18.85 4.97
CA GLY A 51 14.35 19.76 4.31
C GLY A 51 15.54 19.05 3.67
N MET A 52 15.36 17.80 3.24
CA MET A 52 16.34 17.04 2.47
C MET A 52 16.13 17.25 0.96
N LYS A 53 17.21 17.10 0.19
CA LYS A 53 17.21 17.10 -1.27
C LYS A 53 17.02 15.68 -1.78
N VAL A 54 15.85 15.37 -2.32
CA VAL A 54 15.54 14.04 -2.87
C VAL A 54 16.34 13.80 -4.14
N GLN A 55 17.01 12.65 -4.24
CA GLN A 55 17.57 12.13 -5.47
C GLN A 55 17.02 10.75 -5.75
N VAL A 56 16.39 10.59 -6.91
CA VAL A 56 15.72 9.35 -7.28
C VAL A 56 16.76 8.32 -7.70
N VAL A 57 16.64 7.10 -7.18
CA VAL A 57 17.42 5.94 -7.62
C VAL A 57 16.52 5.11 -8.54
N GLU A 58 16.99 4.85 -9.76
CA GLU A 58 16.29 3.97 -10.70
C GLU A 58 16.16 2.53 -10.16
N VAL A 59 15.20 1.81 -10.74
CA VAL A 59 14.98 0.38 -10.51
C VAL A 59 15.27 -0.37 -11.79
N ASP A 60 15.81 -1.58 -11.68
CA ASP A 60 16.09 -2.43 -12.83
C ASP A 60 14.79 -3.06 -13.40
N LYS A 61 14.93 -3.77 -14.51
CA LYS A 61 13.82 -4.45 -15.20
C LYS A 61 13.14 -5.54 -14.36
N ASP A 62 13.83 -6.07 -13.36
CA ASP A 62 13.38 -7.14 -12.47
C ASP A 62 12.79 -6.56 -11.16
N GLY A 63 12.78 -5.23 -11.03
CA GLY A 63 12.18 -4.48 -9.94
C GLY A 63 13.10 -4.23 -8.75
N ASN A 64 14.40 -4.55 -8.85
CA ASN A 64 15.35 -4.29 -7.77
C ASN A 64 15.92 -2.88 -7.86
N ILE A 65 16.59 -2.42 -6.80
CA ILE A 65 17.37 -1.18 -6.86
C ILE A 65 18.48 -1.33 -7.91
N ASP A 66 18.57 -0.39 -8.87
CA ASP A 66 19.66 -0.36 -9.85
C ASP A 66 20.99 -0.03 -9.14
N LEU A 67 21.77 -1.07 -8.83
CA LEU A 67 23.05 -0.93 -8.12
C LEU A 67 24.08 -0.08 -8.87
N PRO A 68 24.29 -0.21 -10.20
CA PRO A 68 25.10 0.73 -10.96
C PRO A 68 24.69 2.20 -10.78
N HIS A 69 23.40 2.50 -10.93
CA HIS A 69 22.89 3.86 -10.78
C HIS A 69 23.02 4.37 -9.34
N LEU A 70 22.74 3.51 -8.35
CA LEU A 70 22.95 3.82 -6.94
C LEU A 70 24.41 4.18 -6.65
N LYS A 71 25.37 3.36 -7.12
CA LYS A 71 26.81 3.63 -6.92
C LYS A 71 27.23 4.98 -7.52
N ASN A 72 26.73 5.31 -8.71
CA ASN A 72 26.99 6.60 -9.34
C ASN A 72 26.43 7.77 -8.50
N LEU A 73 25.19 7.67 -8.02
CA LEU A 73 24.59 8.70 -7.17
C LEU A 73 25.29 8.84 -5.82
N VAL A 74 25.68 7.73 -5.21
CA VAL A 74 26.45 7.73 -3.95
C VAL A 74 27.79 8.43 -4.14
N GLU A 75 28.53 8.15 -5.21
CA GLU A 75 29.79 8.84 -5.51
C GLU A 75 29.57 10.33 -5.77
N LYS A 76 28.60 10.66 -6.63
CA LYS A 76 28.24 12.06 -6.97
C LYS A 76 27.85 12.88 -5.74
N HIS A 77 27.17 12.27 -4.77
CA HIS A 77 26.62 12.96 -3.61
C HIS A 77 27.37 12.67 -2.31
N LYS A 78 28.50 11.96 -2.34
CA LYS A 78 29.24 11.47 -1.17
C LYS A 78 29.45 12.49 -0.05
N ALA A 79 29.87 13.71 -0.38
CA ALA A 79 30.10 14.80 0.58
C ALA A 79 28.81 15.43 1.15
N SER A 80 27.67 15.14 0.54
CA SER A 80 26.35 15.70 0.87
C SER A 80 25.30 14.63 1.20
N LEU A 81 25.69 13.35 1.22
CA LEU A 81 24.81 12.20 1.42
C LEU A 81 24.38 12.16 2.89
N ALA A 82 23.09 12.33 3.14
CA ALA A 82 22.49 12.27 4.47
C ALA A 82 21.90 10.89 4.74
N ALA A 83 21.06 10.41 3.82
CA ALA A 83 20.32 9.18 4.01
C ALA A 83 20.00 8.46 2.70
N MET A 84 19.64 7.19 2.83
CA MET A 84 18.86 6.46 1.83
C MET A 84 17.60 5.93 2.49
N MET A 85 16.46 6.09 1.83
CA MET A 85 15.20 5.44 2.22
C MET A 85 15.01 4.18 1.38
N ILE A 86 14.86 3.03 2.04
CA ILE A 86 14.55 1.75 1.38
C ILE A 86 13.27 1.16 1.96
N THR A 87 12.61 0.28 1.22
CA THR A 87 11.48 -0.52 1.69
C THR A 87 11.86 -1.98 1.53
N TYR A 88 11.69 -2.79 2.57
CA TYR A 88 12.05 -4.21 2.53
C TYR A 88 10.95 -5.09 3.14
N PRO A 89 10.49 -6.15 2.45
CA PRO A 89 10.62 -6.33 1.00
C PRO A 89 10.12 -5.11 0.24
N SER A 90 10.55 -4.93 -1.01
CA SER A 90 10.22 -3.74 -1.79
C SER A 90 8.70 -3.62 -2.01
N THR A 91 8.25 -2.45 -2.45
CA THR A 91 6.84 -2.21 -2.82
C THR A 91 6.39 -3.02 -4.04
N PHE A 92 7.30 -3.72 -4.72
CA PHE A 92 6.95 -4.71 -5.74
C PHE A 92 6.65 -6.10 -5.17
N GLY A 93 6.69 -6.26 -3.85
CA GLY A 93 6.43 -7.53 -3.18
C GLY A 93 7.58 -8.54 -3.31
N VAL A 94 8.83 -8.07 -3.41
CA VAL A 94 10.01 -8.93 -3.59
C VAL A 94 11.12 -8.63 -2.59
N PHE A 95 11.78 -9.69 -2.13
CA PHE A 95 12.99 -9.60 -1.32
C PHE A 95 14.19 -9.36 -2.21
N GLU A 96 14.84 -8.20 -2.07
CA GLU A 96 16.12 -7.94 -2.72
C GLU A 96 17.25 -8.75 -2.05
N GLU A 97 18.10 -9.38 -2.85
CA GLU A 97 19.19 -10.24 -2.36
C GLU A 97 20.34 -9.45 -1.73
N ASN A 98 20.56 -8.22 -2.19
CA ASN A 98 21.75 -7.42 -1.85
C ASN A 98 21.45 -6.26 -0.88
N VAL A 99 20.39 -6.34 -0.07
CA VAL A 99 19.98 -5.25 0.83
C VAL A 99 21.07 -4.85 1.82
N ARG A 100 21.90 -5.80 2.27
CA ARG A 100 23.06 -5.52 3.14
C ARG A 100 24.13 -4.70 2.41
N ASP A 101 24.44 -5.06 1.17
CA ASP A 101 25.42 -4.33 0.35
C ASP A 101 24.97 -2.89 0.09
N VAL A 102 23.66 -2.69 -0.09
CA VAL A 102 23.07 -1.35 -0.19
C VAL A 102 23.28 -0.57 1.11
N CYS A 103 22.98 -1.15 2.27
CA CYS A 103 23.20 -0.48 3.55
C CYS A 103 24.68 -0.14 3.78
N ASP A 104 25.57 -1.12 3.55
CA ASP A 104 27.01 -0.96 3.67
C ASP A 104 27.55 0.15 2.74
N LEU A 105 27.04 0.25 1.51
CA LEU A 105 27.44 1.28 0.56
C LEU A 105 27.08 2.69 1.09
N ILE A 106 25.89 2.85 1.67
CA ILE A 106 25.45 4.13 2.24
C ILE A 106 26.28 4.49 3.47
N HIS A 107 26.49 3.52 4.37
CA HIS A 107 27.29 3.72 5.58
C HIS A 107 28.75 4.07 5.27
N LYS A 108 29.39 3.37 4.32
CA LYS A 108 30.77 3.66 3.87
C LYS A 108 30.96 5.09 3.34
N ASN A 109 29.87 5.76 2.94
CA ASN A 109 29.89 7.12 2.42
C ASN A 109 29.29 8.15 3.40
N GLY A 110 29.11 7.76 4.67
CA GLY A 110 28.70 8.65 5.76
C GLY A 110 27.20 8.96 5.80
N GLY A 111 26.39 8.25 5.03
CA GLY A 111 24.93 8.34 5.10
C GLY A 111 24.34 7.44 6.20
N GLN A 112 23.05 7.60 6.44
CA GLN A 112 22.23 6.74 7.30
C GLN A 112 21.17 5.99 6.48
N VAL A 113 20.72 4.84 6.97
CA VAL A 113 19.72 4.01 6.29
C VAL A 113 18.40 4.08 7.04
N TYR A 114 17.42 4.75 6.41
CA TYR A 114 16.03 4.69 6.80
C TYR A 114 15.36 3.52 6.10
N LEU A 115 14.74 2.62 6.85
CA LEU A 115 13.94 1.54 6.29
C LEU A 115 12.46 1.77 6.59
N ASP A 116 11.67 1.86 5.52
CA ASP A 116 10.22 1.85 5.57
C ASP A 116 9.72 0.46 6.00
N GLY A 117 9.11 0.40 7.19
CA GLY A 117 8.61 -0.83 7.78
C GLY A 117 7.13 -1.09 7.52
N ALA A 118 6.50 -0.43 6.53
CA ALA A 118 5.12 -0.72 6.14
C ALA A 118 4.91 -2.17 5.65
N ASN A 119 5.98 -2.83 5.22
CA ASN A 119 6.01 -4.21 4.73
C ASN A 119 6.58 -5.21 5.77
N MET A 120 6.57 -4.84 7.05
CA MET A 120 7.09 -5.70 8.12
C MET A 120 6.30 -7.00 8.32
N ASN A 121 5.09 -7.13 7.76
CA ASN A 121 4.33 -8.37 7.84
C ASN A 121 5.04 -9.55 7.14
N ALA A 122 5.96 -9.25 6.21
CA ALA A 122 6.84 -10.23 5.58
C ALA A 122 8.15 -10.50 6.35
N GLN A 123 8.38 -9.85 7.49
CA GLN A 123 9.65 -9.93 8.23
C GLN A 123 9.54 -10.45 9.66
N VAL A 124 8.44 -10.16 10.35
CA VAL A 124 8.31 -10.43 11.79
C VAL A 124 8.62 -11.91 12.10
N GLY A 125 9.60 -12.14 12.98
CA GLY A 125 10.04 -13.49 13.35
C GLY A 125 11.00 -14.18 12.37
N LEU A 126 11.21 -13.63 11.17
CA LEU A 126 12.11 -14.18 10.15
C LEU A 126 13.40 -13.38 9.98
N CYS A 127 13.30 -12.05 9.90
CA CYS A 127 14.45 -11.15 9.79
C CYS A 127 14.17 -9.81 10.49
N ARG A 128 15.21 -9.02 10.74
CA ARG A 128 15.10 -7.75 11.48
C ARG A 128 15.88 -6.64 10.77
N PRO A 129 15.27 -5.47 10.48
CA PRO A 129 15.93 -4.31 9.85
C PRO A 129 17.32 -3.98 10.39
N ALA A 130 17.44 -3.97 11.71
CA ALA A 130 18.66 -3.64 12.42
C ALA A 130 19.81 -4.65 12.17
N ASP A 131 19.52 -5.90 11.81
CA ASP A 131 20.52 -6.96 11.64
C ASP A 131 21.16 -6.95 10.24
N TYR A 132 20.52 -6.28 9.28
CA TYR A 132 21.00 -6.17 7.90
C TYR A 132 21.34 -4.73 7.49
N GLY A 133 21.43 -3.80 8.45
CA GLY A 133 22.06 -2.50 8.26
C GLY A 133 21.13 -1.28 8.34
N SER A 134 19.85 -1.44 8.68
CA SER A 134 18.99 -0.27 8.92
C SER A 134 19.31 0.43 10.24
N ASP A 135 19.35 1.77 10.22
CA ASP A 135 19.57 2.61 11.40
C ASP A 135 18.27 3.01 12.09
N VAL A 136 17.21 3.24 11.30
CA VAL A 136 15.90 3.66 11.77
C VAL A 136 14.81 3.10 10.87
N SER A 137 13.72 2.65 11.49
CA SER A 137 12.51 2.26 10.77
C SER A 137 11.27 2.74 11.49
N HIS A 138 10.28 3.20 10.74
CA HIS A 138 8.92 3.28 11.26
C HIS A 138 8.20 1.94 11.10
N LEU A 139 7.16 1.71 11.89
CA LEU A 139 6.24 0.59 11.75
C LEU A 139 4.81 1.10 11.57
N ASN A 140 4.04 0.53 10.65
CA ASN A 140 2.60 0.81 10.58
C ASN A 140 1.87 -0.15 11.51
N LEU A 141 1.53 0.30 12.73
CA LEU A 141 0.76 -0.53 13.66
C LEU A 141 -0.65 -0.86 13.15
N HIS A 142 -1.17 -0.02 12.26
CA HIS A 142 -2.47 -0.17 11.60
C HIS A 142 -2.42 -1.03 10.33
N LYS A 143 -1.23 -1.55 9.99
CA LYS A 143 -1.06 -2.62 9.00
C LYS A 143 -0.65 -3.90 9.74
N THR A 144 0.63 -4.02 10.07
CA THR A 144 1.25 -5.25 10.60
C THR A 144 0.79 -5.64 12.01
N PHE A 145 0.32 -4.69 12.83
CA PHE A 145 0.03 -4.93 14.25
C PHE A 145 -1.41 -4.61 14.65
N CYS A 146 -2.33 -4.86 13.73
CA CYS A 146 -3.78 -5.01 13.93
C CYS A 146 -4.56 -3.78 14.42
N ILE A 147 -3.98 -2.57 14.51
CA ILE A 147 -4.82 -1.37 14.68
C ILE A 147 -5.78 -1.29 13.46
N PRO A 148 -7.10 -1.09 13.67
CA PRO A 148 -8.05 -1.13 12.57
C PRO A 148 -7.84 0.04 11.61
N HIS A 149 -8.03 -0.22 10.31
CA HIS A 149 -7.87 0.78 9.24
C HIS A 149 -8.89 1.93 9.33
N GLY A 150 -10.08 1.70 9.89
CA GLY A 150 -11.08 2.73 10.21
C GLY A 150 -11.58 3.58 9.04
N GLY A 151 -11.48 3.09 7.80
CA GLY A 151 -11.86 3.85 6.60
C GLY A 151 -10.88 4.95 6.21
N GLY A 152 -9.64 4.92 6.72
CA GLY A 152 -8.60 5.93 6.43
C GLY A 152 -7.85 6.45 7.67
N GLY A 153 -8.00 5.79 8.82
CA GLY A 153 -7.42 6.18 10.10
C GLY A 153 -8.31 5.72 11.26
N PRO A 154 -7.78 5.61 12.49
CA PRO A 154 -6.51 6.14 12.95
C PRO A 154 -5.31 5.22 12.67
N GLY A 155 -4.10 5.80 12.73
CA GLY A 155 -2.84 5.05 12.65
C GLY A 155 -1.92 5.34 13.84
N MET A 156 -0.87 4.54 13.95
CA MET A 156 0.32 4.82 14.75
C MET A 156 1.55 4.40 13.94
N GLY A 157 2.59 5.23 13.96
CA GLY A 157 3.81 5.07 13.19
C GLY A 157 5.09 5.11 14.03
N PRO A 158 5.21 4.30 15.11
CA PRO A 158 6.38 4.38 15.99
C PRO A 158 7.68 4.09 15.24
N ILE A 159 8.75 4.78 15.63
CA ILE A 159 10.09 4.52 15.10
C ILE A 159 10.94 3.67 16.07
N GLY A 160 11.59 2.65 15.54
CA GLY A 160 12.71 1.97 16.16
C GLY A 160 14.01 2.56 15.63
N VAL A 161 14.99 2.82 16.49
CA VAL A 161 16.29 3.40 16.11
C VAL A 161 17.45 2.64 16.74
N LYS A 162 18.59 2.62 16.06
CA LYS A 162 19.87 2.23 16.65
C LYS A 162 20.31 3.23 17.73
N ALA A 163 21.18 2.77 18.63
CA ALA A 163 21.55 3.51 19.83
C ALA A 163 22.12 4.91 19.54
N HIS A 164 22.87 5.10 18.45
CA HIS A 164 23.46 6.40 18.09
C HIS A 164 22.42 7.45 17.69
N LEU A 165 21.23 7.05 17.23
CA LEU A 165 20.14 7.96 16.91
C LEU A 165 19.21 8.25 18.10
N ALA A 166 19.27 7.43 19.16
CA ALA A 166 18.36 7.54 20.31
C ALA A 166 18.39 8.92 21.01
N PRO A 167 19.56 9.59 21.21
CA PRO A 167 19.60 10.91 21.84
C PRO A 167 18.86 12.02 21.06
N PHE A 168 18.63 11.79 19.76
CA PHE A 168 18.07 12.76 18.81
C PHE A 168 16.58 12.55 18.51
N LEU A 169 15.95 11.58 19.18
CA LEU A 169 14.53 11.33 19.06
C LEU A 169 13.71 12.60 19.41
N PRO A 170 12.51 12.77 18.82
CA PRO A 170 11.58 13.80 19.25
C PRO A 170 11.30 13.84 20.77
N SER A 171 11.10 15.03 21.30
CA SER A 171 10.73 15.32 22.70
C SER A 171 9.37 16.02 22.77
N HIS A 172 8.89 16.35 23.98
CA HIS A 172 7.62 17.03 24.21
C HIS A 172 7.77 18.16 25.23
N PRO A 173 7.18 19.36 25.02
CA PRO A 173 7.42 20.52 25.88
C PRO A 173 6.70 20.44 27.24
N VAL A 174 5.60 19.68 27.33
CA VAL A 174 4.78 19.56 28.56
C VAL A 174 5.16 18.34 29.38
N VAL A 175 5.61 17.26 28.74
CA VAL A 175 5.87 15.97 29.40
C VAL A 175 7.33 15.61 29.18
N PRO A 176 8.16 15.62 30.23
CA PRO A 176 9.58 15.29 30.11
C PRO A 176 9.81 13.87 29.56
N MET A 177 10.56 13.76 28.47
CA MET A 177 10.92 12.49 27.83
C MET A 177 12.34 12.11 28.27
N HIS A 178 12.47 11.45 29.43
CA HIS A 178 13.76 11.22 30.12
C HIS A 178 14.85 10.49 29.31
N SER A 179 14.49 9.78 28.24
CA SER A 179 15.43 9.08 27.34
C SER A 179 15.92 9.93 26.16
N VAL A 180 15.54 11.21 26.11
CA VAL A 180 15.85 12.13 25.01
C VAL A 180 16.67 13.28 25.55
N ASN A 181 17.80 13.58 24.90
CA ASN A 181 18.52 14.80 25.22
C ASN A 181 17.75 15.97 24.57
N ALA A 182 16.96 16.70 25.36
CA ALA A 182 16.15 17.81 24.87
C ALA A 182 16.98 18.88 24.12
N SER A 183 18.25 19.06 24.49
CA SER A 183 19.18 19.98 23.80
C SER A 183 19.64 19.49 22.42
N SER A 184 19.52 18.19 22.16
CA SER A 184 19.92 17.54 20.90
C SER A 184 18.73 17.07 20.06
N SER A 185 17.54 17.02 20.65
CA SER A 185 16.29 16.69 19.97
C SER A 185 15.96 17.74 18.90
N LEU A 186 15.37 17.32 17.78
CA LEU A 186 14.81 18.26 16.80
C LEU A 186 13.49 18.89 17.24
N GLY A 187 12.97 18.52 18.41
CA GLY A 187 11.77 19.09 18.99
C GLY A 187 10.60 18.12 18.95
N THR A 188 9.40 18.63 18.71
CA THR A 188 8.14 17.91 18.88
C THR A 188 7.43 17.72 17.55
N ILE A 189 7.00 16.50 17.28
CA ILE A 189 6.36 16.11 16.01
C ILE A 189 4.83 16.02 16.16
N SER A 190 4.35 15.57 17.31
CA SER A 190 2.93 15.34 17.57
C SER A 190 2.49 16.06 18.85
N ALA A 191 1.23 16.49 18.88
CA ALA A 191 0.69 17.34 19.95
C ALA A 191 0.59 16.65 21.31
N ALA A 192 0.54 15.31 21.35
CA ALA A 192 0.56 14.51 22.56
C ALA A 192 1.85 13.67 22.62
N PRO A 193 2.45 13.45 23.80
CA PRO A 193 3.79 12.83 23.96
C PRO A 193 3.89 11.36 23.52
N TRP A 194 2.75 10.67 23.36
CA TRP A 194 2.67 9.31 22.81
C TRP A 194 1.53 9.18 21.79
N GLY A 195 1.27 10.26 21.03
CA GLY A 195 0.27 10.30 19.96
C GLY A 195 -1.10 9.79 20.43
N SER A 196 -1.71 8.93 19.62
CA SER A 196 -2.99 8.27 19.91
C SER A 196 -2.79 7.10 20.89
N SER A 197 -2.44 7.38 22.14
CA SER A 197 -2.01 6.34 23.09
C SER A 197 -3.09 5.30 23.40
N ALA A 198 -4.37 5.67 23.30
CA ALA A 198 -5.51 4.80 23.59
C ALA A 198 -5.63 3.58 22.66
N ILE A 199 -5.01 3.61 21.48
CA ILE A 199 -5.07 2.50 20.51
C ILE A 199 -3.81 1.60 20.53
N LEU A 200 -2.75 1.99 21.24
CA LEU A 200 -1.55 1.16 21.43
C LEU A 200 -1.82 -0.21 22.10
N PRO A 201 -2.81 -0.36 23.03
CA PRO A 201 -3.15 -1.65 23.60
C PRO A 201 -3.53 -2.72 22.57
N ILE A 202 -4.02 -2.35 21.38
CA ILE A 202 -4.39 -3.29 20.31
C ILE A 202 -3.15 -4.07 19.85
N SER A 203 -2.10 -3.35 19.45
CA SER A 203 -0.84 -3.97 19.01
C SER A 203 -0.13 -4.69 20.15
N TRP A 204 -0.19 -4.15 21.38
CA TRP A 204 0.34 -4.84 22.56
C TRP A 204 -0.36 -6.19 22.77
N ALA A 205 -1.70 -6.23 22.68
CA ALA A 205 -2.49 -7.43 22.88
C ALA A 205 -2.18 -8.47 21.79
N TYR A 206 -2.14 -8.06 20.52
CA TYR A 206 -1.74 -8.93 19.40
C TYR A 206 -0.37 -9.57 19.65
N ILE A 207 0.65 -8.76 19.95
CA ILE A 207 2.01 -9.25 20.22
C ILE A 207 2.04 -10.23 21.40
N LYS A 208 1.30 -9.93 22.48
CA LYS A 208 1.28 -10.76 23.69
C LYS A 208 0.51 -12.07 23.52
N MET A 209 -0.59 -12.07 22.77
CA MET A 209 -1.38 -13.26 22.50
C MET A 209 -0.70 -14.19 21.50
N MET A 210 -0.12 -13.62 20.44
CA MET A 210 0.59 -14.40 19.41
C MET A 210 1.90 -14.99 19.94
N GLY A 211 2.63 -14.23 20.76
CA GLY A 211 3.97 -14.60 21.20
C GLY A 211 4.95 -14.76 20.03
N SER A 212 6.18 -15.16 20.30
CA SER A 212 7.21 -15.26 19.25
C SER A 212 6.86 -16.28 18.16
N LYS A 213 6.31 -17.45 18.56
CA LYS A 213 5.94 -18.51 17.63
C LYS A 213 4.77 -18.10 16.73
N GLY A 214 3.71 -17.53 17.31
CA GLY A 214 2.56 -17.08 16.54
C GLY A 214 2.92 -15.94 15.59
N LEU A 215 3.75 -14.99 16.02
CA LEU A 215 4.21 -13.89 15.18
C LEU A 215 5.04 -14.37 13.97
N ALA A 216 5.97 -15.31 14.17
CA ALA A 216 6.72 -15.90 13.06
C ALA A 216 5.79 -16.67 12.11
N HIS A 217 4.86 -17.46 12.67
CA HIS A 217 3.91 -18.22 11.88
C HIS A 217 2.98 -17.34 11.05
N ALA A 218 2.51 -16.21 11.60
CA ALA A 218 1.72 -15.23 10.86
C ALA A 218 2.47 -14.74 9.61
N THR A 219 3.74 -14.36 9.76
CA THR A 219 4.58 -13.96 8.62
C THR A 219 4.79 -15.07 7.60
N GLU A 220 5.02 -16.31 8.04
CA GLU A 220 5.14 -17.48 7.14
C GLU A 220 3.86 -17.69 6.33
N VAL A 221 2.69 -17.60 6.97
CA VAL A 221 1.38 -17.78 6.32
C VAL A 221 1.05 -16.61 5.38
N ALA A 222 1.39 -15.37 5.74
CA ALA A 222 1.21 -14.23 4.84
C ALA A 222 1.99 -14.42 3.52
N ILE A 223 3.25 -14.88 3.61
CA ILE A 223 4.07 -15.19 2.43
C ILE A 223 3.51 -16.40 1.67
N LEU A 224 3.07 -17.45 2.37
CA LEU A 224 2.44 -18.62 1.77
C LEU A 224 1.19 -18.26 0.97
N ASN A 225 0.29 -17.47 1.57
CA ASN A 225 -0.97 -17.05 0.97
C ASN A 225 -0.73 -16.25 -0.31
N ALA A 226 0.19 -15.28 -0.28
CA ALA A 226 0.55 -14.50 -1.46
C ALA A 226 1.12 -15.39 -2.59
N ASN A 227 2.04 -16.31 -2.25
CA ASN A 227 2.63 -17.22 -3.24
C ASN A 227 1.61 -18.25 -3.77
N TYR A 228 0.67 -18.70 -2.93
CA TYR A 228 -0.44 -19.56 -3.35
C TYR A 228 -1.28 -18.87 -4.43
N MET A 229 -1.74 -17.65 -4.16
CA MET A 229 -2.55 -16.89 -5.11
C MET A 229 -1.78 -16.55 -6.38
N ALA A 230 -0.52 -16.09 -6.25
CA ALA A 230 0.35 -15.82 -7.39
C ALA A 230 0.52 -17.06 -8.27
N LYS A 231 0.75 -18.23 -7.66
CA LYS A 231 0.91 -19.51 -8.37
C LYS A 231 -0.38 -19.92 -9.10
N ARG A 232 -1.53 -19.66 -8.48
CA ARG A 232 -2.83 -20.00 -9.08
C ARG A 232 -3.19 -19.11 -10.26
N LEU A 233 -2.70 -17.87 -10.28
CA LEU A 233 -3.04 -16.86 -11.30
C LEU A 233 -2.01 -16.75 -12.44
N GLU A 234 -0.79 -17.28 -12.28
CA GLU A 234 0.33 -17.01 -13.19
C GLU A 234 0.16 -17.49 -14.64
N SER A 235 -0.71 -18.48 -14.90
CA SER A 235 -1.03 -18.94 -16.27
C SER A 235 -2.02 -18.02 -16.99
N HIS A 236 -2.66 -17.10 -16.27
CA HIS A 236 -3.73 -16.23 -16.76
C HIS A 236 -3.35 -14.75 -16.72
N TYR A 237 -2.57 -14.37 -15.72
CA TYR A 237 -2.04 -13.04 -15.50
C TYR A 237 -0.52 -13.11 -15.31
N LYS A 238 0.20 -12.19 -15.93
CA LYS A 238 1.65 -12.09 -15.67
C LYS A 238 1.86 -11.52 -14.27
N VAL A 239 2.47 -12.31 -13.39
CA VAL A 239 3.05 -11.81 -12.13
C VAL A 239 4.29 -10.99 -12.48
N LEU A 240 4.25 -9.68 -12.24
CA LEU A 240 5.18 -8.73 -12.85
C LEU A 240 6.61 -8.86 -12.32
N PHE A 241 6.77 -9.07 -11.01
CA PHE A 241 8.06 -9.17 -10.34
C PHE A 241 8.11 -10.41 -9.45
N ARG A 242 9.29 -11.04 -9.38
CA ARG A 242 9.57 -12.22 -8.55
C ARG A 242 11.02 -12.14 -8.06
N GLY A 243 11.28 -12.68 -6.87
CA GLY A 243 12.65 -12.85 -6.38
C GLY A 243 13.41 -13.87 -7.23
N GLN A 244 14.72 -14.01 -7.00
CA GLN A 244 15.58 -14.85 -7.85
C GLN A 244 15.14 -16.32 -7.94
N LYS A 245 14.49 -16.84 -6.89
CA LYS A 245 13.97 -18.22 -6.83
C LYS A 245 12.53 -18.35 -7.36
N GLY A 246 11.95 -17.28 -7.93
CA GLY A 246 10.60 -17.29 -8.49
C GLY A 246 9.47 -17.03 -7.49
N PHE A 247 9.78 -16.74 -6.23
CA PHE A 247 8.80 -16.47 -5.18
C PHE A 247 8.60 -14.97 -4.95
N VAL A 248 7.41 -14.62 -4.47
CA VAL A 248 7.07 -13.27 -3.96
C VAL A 248 7.16 -13.25 -2.44
N ALA A 249 7.05 -12.06 -1.84
CA ALA A 249 6.96 -11.89 -0.39
C ALA A 249 5.50 -12.05 0.09
N HIS A 250 4.98 -11.11 0.88
CA HIS A 250 3.59 -11.06 1.35
C HIS A 250 2.58 -10.49 0.33
N GLU A 251 3.05 -9.97 -0.80
CA GLU A 251 2.22 -9.32 -1.82
C GLU A 251 2.80 -9.55 -3.21
N PHE A 252 2.01 -9.37 -4.26
CA PHE A 252 2.45 -9.50 -5.65
C PHE A 252 1.65 -8.60 -6.61
N ILE A 253 2.24 -8.32 -7.77
CA ILE A 253 1.64 -7.45 -8.80
C ILE A 253 1.20 -8.28 -10.01
N LEU A 254 -0.06 -8.10 -10.42
CA LEU A 254 -0.57 -8.58 -11.69
C LEU A 254 -0.48 -7.50 -12.76
N ASP A 255 0.16 -7.83 -13.87
CA ASP A 255 0.27 -6.96 -15.03
C ASP A 255 -0.97 -7.09 -15.92
N VAL A 256 -1.90 -6.14 -15.77
CA VAL A 256 -3.13 -6.06 -16.57
C VAL A 256 -3.02 -5.07 -17.74
N ARG A 257 -1.88 -4.40 -17.90
CA ARG A 257 -1.64 -3.41 -18.97
C ARG A 257 -1.82 -3.97 -20.38
N PRO A 258 -1.41 -5.22 -20.71
CA PRO A 258 -1.59 -5.76 -22.06
C PRO A 258 -3.05 -5.73 -22.54
N PHE A 259 -4.01 -5.86 -21.61
CA PHE A 259 -5.44 -5.89 -21.94
C PHE A 259 -5.96 -4.56 -22.49
N LYS A 260 -5.25 -3.45 -22.27
CA LYS A 260 -5.57 -2.17 -22.93
C LYS A 260 -5.41 -2.28 -24.45
N LYS A 261 -4.42 -3.02 -24.92
CA LYS A 261 -4.17 -3.21 -26.36
C LYS A 261 -5.08 -4.27 -26.96
N THR A 262 -5.31 -5.37 -26.25
CA THR A 262 -6.01 -6.54 -26.80
C THR A 262 -7.52 -6.46 -26.67
N ALA A 263 -8.04 -5.85 -25.60
CA ALA A 263 -9.47 -5.78 -25.30
C ALA A 263 -9.97 -4.36 -24.96
N ASN A 264 -9.10 -3.34 -25.04
CA ASN A 264 -9.35 -2.00 -24.51
C ASN A 264 -9.79 -2.01 -23.03
N ILE A 265 -9.32 -2.98 -22.24
CA ILE A 265 -9.61 -3.12 -20.81
C ILE A 265 -8.50 -2.48 -19.99
N GLU A 266 -8.89 -1.70 -18.99
CA GLU A 266 -8.00 -1.03 -18.06
C GLU A 266 -8.07 -1.66 -16.67
N ALA A 267 -7.07 -1.37 -15.82
CA ALA A 267 -7.07 -1.84 -14.45
C ALA A 267 -8.36 -1.43 -13.70
N VAL A 268 -8.88 -0.22 -13.95
CA VAL A 268 -10.13 0.26 -13.33
C VAL A 268 -11.34 -0.59 -13.71
N ASP A 269 -11.40 -1.15 -14.93
CA ASP A 269 -12.50 -2.03 -15.33
C ASP A 269 -12.49 -3.32 -14.51
N VAL A 270 -11.30 -3.93 -14.33
CA VAL A 270 -11.13 -5.11 -13.47
C VAL A 270 -11.49 -4.78 -12.02
N ALA A 271 -11.06 -3.62 -11.53
CA ALA A 271 -11.33 -3.16 -10.17
C ALA A 271 -12.82 -2.99 -9.88
N LYS A 272 -13.55 -2.36 -10.81
CA LYS A 272 -15.00 -2.18 -10.68
C LYS A 272 -15.72 -3.52 -10.86
N ARG A 273 -15.26 -4.37 -11.77
CA ARG A 273 -15.87 -5.68 -12.01
C ARG A 273 -15.75 -6.62 -10.81
N LEU A 274 -14.64 -6.58 -10.07
CA LEU A 274 -14.48 -7.33 -8.81
C LEU A 274 -15.60 -7.04 -7.78
N GLN A 275 -16.19 -5.84 -7.80
CA GLN A 275 -17.30 -5.49 -6.91
C GLN A 275 -18.54 -6.34 -7.19
N ASP A 276 -18.80 -6.68 -8.46
CA ASP A 276 -19.90 -7.55 -8.85
C ASP A 276 -19.67 -8.99 -8.36
N TYR A 277 -18.40 -9.38 -8.21
CA TYR A 277 -17.97 -10.65 -7.62
C TYR A 277 -17.93 -10.61 -6.08
N GLY A 278 -18.28 -9.49 -5.45
CA GLY A 278 -18.32 -9.34 -4.00
C GLY A 278 -17.01 -8.90 -3.34
N PHE A 279 -16.03 -8.42 -4.12
CA PHE A 279 -14.72 -8.05 -3.62
C PHE A 279 -14.44 -6.55 -3.73
N HIS A 280 -13.79 -6.01 -2.70
CA HIS A 280 -13.06 -4.76 -2.85
C HIS A 280 -11.85 -4.99 -3.76
N ALA A 281 -11.54 -4.03 -4.63
CA ALA A 281 -10.39 -4.14 -5.51
C ALA A 281 -9.07 -4.15 -4.71
N PRO A 282 -8.03 -4.85 -5.19
CA PRO A 282 -6.69 -4.71 -4.66
C PRO A 282 -6.13 -3.30 -4.90
N THR A 283 -4.92 -3.02 -4.42
CA THR A 283 -4.27 -1.72 -4.67
C THR A 283 -4.11 -1.46 -6.17
N MET A 284 -4.51 -0.27 -6.60
CA MET A 284 -4.69 0.09 -8.01
C MET A 284 -3.56 0.99 -8.51
N SER A 285 -2.95 0.64 -9.65
CA SER A 285 -2.03 1.50 -10.40
C SER A 285 -0.82 2.04 -9.62
N TRP A 286 -0.49 1.42 -8.49
CA TRP A 286 0.69 1.69 -7.70
C TRP A 286 1.27 0.36 -7.18
N PRO A 287 2.60 0.19 -7.16
CA PRO A 287 3.65 1.13 -7.62
C PRO A 287 3.82 1.22 -9.15
N VAL A 288 3.15 0.36 -9.93
CA VAL A 288 3.19 0.41 -11.40
C VAL A 288 1.83 0.82 -11.95
N SER A 289 1.80 1.90 -12.74
CA SER A 289 0.57 2.39 -13.37
C SER A 289 -0.07 1.33 -14.27
N GLY A 290 -1.39 1.16 -14.15
CA GLY A 290 -2.16 0.18 -14.92
C GLY A 290 -1.99 -1.28 -14.45
N THR A 291 -1.57 -1.50 -13.20
CA THR A 291 -1.43 -2.84 -12.59
C THR A 291 -2.30 -2.98 -11.33
N LEU A 292 -2.37 -4.21 -10.80
CA LEU A 292 -3.08 -4.54 -9.55
C LEU A 292 -2.09 -5.17 -8.56
N MET A 293 -2.01 -4.68 -7.33
CA MET A 293 -1.14 -5.23 -6.28
C MET A 293 -1.95 -5.88 -5.15
N ILE A 294 -1.74 -7.18 -4.93
CA ILE A 294 -2.57 -8.04 -4.08
C ILE A 294 -1.76 -8.49 -2.86
N GLU A 295 -2.30 -8.24 -1.66
CA GLU A 295 -1.79 -8.70 -0.36
C GLU A 295 -2.94 -9.41 0.39
N PRO A 296 -2.94 -10.75 0.49
CA PRO A 296 -4.03 -11.48 1.17
C PRO A 296 -3.94 -11.51 2.69
N THR A 297 -2.76 -11.20 3.25
CA THR A 297 -2.44 -11.41 4.68
C THR A 297 -2.54 -12.87 5.13
N GLU A 298 -2.19 -13.13 6.38
CA GLU A 298 -2.29 -14.44 7.02
C GLU A 298 -3.68 -14.77 7.57
N SER A 299 -4.56 -13.77 7.64
CA SER A 299 -5.86 -13.91 8.33
C SER A 299 -6.95 -14.48 7.44
N GLU A 300 -6.76 -14.43 6.11
CA GLU A 300 -7.71 -15.00 5.15
C GLU A 300 -7.45 -16.49 4.94
N ASP A 301 -8.54 -17.27 4.96
CA ASP A 301 -8.45 -18.71 4.75
C ASP A 301 -8.29 -19.06 3.26
N LYS A 302 -7.98 -20.34 3.00
CA LYS A 302 -7.83 -20.83 1.63
C LYS A 302 -9.09 -20.64 0.78
N ALA A 303 -10.27 -20.79 1.39
CA ALA A 303 -11.52 -20.72 0.64
C ALA A 303 -11.83 -19.29 0.18
N GLU A 304 -11.50 -18.27 0.98
CA GLU A 304 -11.61 -16.87 0.58
C GLU A 304 -10.60 -16.52 -0.52
N MET A 305 -9.34 -16.93 -0.35
CA MET A 305 -8.34 -16.78 -1.41
C MET A 305 -8.77 -17.47 -2.72
N ASP A 306 -9.41 -18.64 -2.62
CA ASP A 306 -9.93 -19.34 -3.78
C ASP A 306 -11.06 -18.58 -4.47
N ARG A 307 -12.00 -18.02 -3.72
CA ARG A 307 -13.08 -17.18 -4.28
C ARG A 307 -12.51 -15.96 -5.00
N PHE A 308 -11.50 -15.29 -4.42
CA PHE A 308 -10.86 -14.13 -5.06
C PHE A 308 -10.11 -14.52 -6.35
N CYS A 309 -9.34 -15.60 -6.31
CA CYS A 309 -8.67 -16.11 -7.50
C CYS A 309 -9.68 -16.57 -8.57
N ASP A 310 -10.77 -17.25 -8.20
CA ASP A 310 -11.85 -17.64 -9.12
C ASP A 310 -12.49 -16.41 -9.77
N ALA A 311 -12.73 -15.34 -9.00
CA ALA A 311 -13.24 -14.09 -9.54
C ALA A 311 -12.31 -13.48 -10.59
N LEU A 312 -11.01 -13.44 -10.32
CA LEU A 312 -10.02 -12.99 -11.31
C LEU A 312 -9.96 -13.91 -12.53
N LEU A 313 -10.04 -15.23 -12.36
CA LEU A 313 -10.07 -16.15 -13.51
C LEU A 313 -11.35 -15.97 -14.35
N GLY A 314 -12.51 -15.74 -13.71
CA GLY A 314 -13.75 -15.38 -14.39
C GLY A 314 -13.60 -14.08 -15.18
N ILE A 315 -13.00 -13.05 -14.58
CA ILE A 315 -12.70 -11.80 -15.26
C ILE A 315 -11.71 -12.01 -16.42
N ARG A 316 -10.70 -12.87 -16.29
CA ARG A 316 -9.80 -13.20 -17.41
C ARG A 316 -10.57 -13.79 -18.59
N GLN A 317 -11.56 -14.63 -18.32
CA GLN A 317 -12.43 -15.21 -19.34
C GLN A 317 -13.32 -14.14 -19.99
N GLU A 318 -13.90 -13.21 -19.21
CA GLU A 318 -14.63 -12.05 -19.75
C GLU A 318 -13.73 -11.22 -20.69
N ILE A 319 -12.45 -10.99 -20.31
CA ILE A 319 -11.48 -10.32 -21.17
C ILE A 319 -11.24 -11.12 -22.46
N ALA A 320 -11.04 -12.44 -22.37
CA ALA A 320 -10.82 -13.30 -23.54
C ALA A 320 -12.00 -13.26 -24.53
N GLU A 321 -13.23 -13.20 -24.03
CA GLU A 321 -14.43 -13.08 -24.88
C GLU A 321 -14.48 -11.77 -25.65
N ILE A 322 -13.94 -10.69 -25.09
CA ILE A 322 -13.77 -9.41 -25.81
C ILE A 322 -12.63 -9.53 -26.84
N GLU A 323 -11.48 -10.12 -26.45
CA GLU A 323 -10.33 -10.35 -27.34
C GLU A 323 -10.72 -11.17 -28.58
N GLU A 324 -11.61 -12.15 -28.40
CA GLU A 324 -12.06 -13.09 -29.42
C GLU A 324 -13.33 -12.63 -30.15
N GLY A 325 -13.83 -11.42 -29.86
CA GLY A 325 -14.98 -10.81 -30.53
C GLY A 325 -16.33 -11.46 -30.22
N ARG A 326 -16.43 -12.26 -29.15
CA ARG A 326 -17.69 -12.85 -28.67
C ARG A 326 -18.52 -11.90 -27.83
N MET A 327 -17.92 -10.84 -27.29
CA MET A 327 -18.58 -9.82 -26.48
C MET A 327 -18.32 -8.42 -27.06
N ASP A 328 -19.33 -7.54 -27.01
CA ASP A 328 -19.17 -6.15 -27.48
C ASP A 328 -18.06 -5.44 -26.70
N SER A 329 -17.16 -4.76 -27.41
CA SER A 329 -15.98 -4.12 -26.81
C SER A 329 -16.28 -2.87 -25.98
N ARG A 330 -17.50 -2.31 -26.09
CA ARG A 330 -17.96 -1.11 -25.38
C ARG A 330 -19.03 -1.43 -24.35
N ILE A 331 -19.95 -2.34 -24.67
CA ILE A 331 -21.09 -2.72 -23.81
C ILE A 331 -20.91 -4.16 -23.34
N ASN A 332 -20.02 -4.33 -22.36
CA ASN A 332 -19.73 -5.59 -21.69
C ASN A 332 -19.75 -5.41 -20.16
N PRO A 333 -19.77 -6.49 -19.36
CA PRO A 333 -19.81 -6.37 -17.91
C PRO A 333 -18.61 -5.61 -17.33
N LEU A 334 -17.40 -5.76 -17.88
CA LEU A 334 -16.20 -5.03 -17.42
C LEU A 334 -16.33 -3.51 -17.59
N LYS A 335 -16.80 -3.04 -18.75
CA LYS A 335 -17.00 -1.61 -19.02
C LYS A 335 -18.18 -1.01 -18.27
N MET A 336 -19.14 -1.84 -17.93
CA MET A 336 -20.39 -1.41 -17.30
C MET A 336 -20.41 -1.57 -15.79
N ALA A 337 -19.42 -2.29 -15.24
CA ALA A 337 -19.25 -2.45 -13.81
C ALA A 337 -18.94 -1.11 -13.12
N PRO A 338 -19.38 -0.94 -11.86
CA PRO A 338 -20.16 -1.90 -11.08
C PRO A 338 -21.66 -1.85 -11.40
N HIS A 339 -22.34 -2.98 -11.21
CA HIS A 339 -23.78 -3.09 -11.44
C HIS A 339 -24.55 -2.84 -10.13
N SER A 340 -25.10 -1.63 -9.99
CA SER A 340 -25.90 -1.27 -8.83
C SER A 340 -27.24 -2.01 -8.78
N LEU A 341 -27.84 -2.08 -7.59
CA LEU A 341 -29.17 -2.67 -7.43
C LEU A 341 -30.19 -2.01 -8.37
N ALA A 342 -30.20 -0.68 -8.42
CA ALA A 342 -31.09 0.08 -9.31
C ALA A 342 -30.91 -0.28 -10.80
N SER A 343 -29.68 -0.52 -11.25
CA SER A 343 -29.43 -0.96 -12.63
C SER A 343 -29.94 -2.37 -12.89
N ILE A 344 -29.84 -3.29 -11.92
CA ILE A 344 -30.24 -4.69 -12.07
C ILE A 344 -31.77 -4.87 -11.96
N THR A 345 -32.43 -4.09 -11.11
CA THR A 345 -33.88 -4.18 -10.89
C THR A 345 -34.71 -3.32 -11.84
N SER A 346 -34.06 -2.45 -12.63
CA SER A 346 -34.72 -1.67 -13.69
C SER A 346 -35.60 -2.55 -14.57
N SER A 347 -36.79 -2.08 -14.97
CA SER A 347 -37.61 -2.76 -15.99
C SER A 347 -36.91 -2.82 -17.35
N ASN A 348 -35.98 -1.90 -17.57
CA ASN A 348 -35.29 -1.65 -18.82
C ASN A 348 -33.92 -2.36 -18.75
N TRP A 349 -33.65 -3.29 -19.67
CA TRP A 349 -32.35 -3.97 -19.77
C TRP A 349 -31.95 -4.11 -21.22
N ASP A 350 -31.13 -3.17 -21.70
CA ASP A 350 -30.61 -3.11 -23.07
C ASP A 350 -29.10 -3.38 -23.07
N ARG A 351 -28.72 -4.58 -22.62
CA ARG A 351 -27.33 -5.02 -22.52
C ARG A 351 -27.20 -6.41 -23.16
N PRO A 352 -26.12 -6.72 -23.89
CA PRO A 352 -25.95 -7.99 -24.61
C PRO A 352 -25.51 -9.15 -23.69
N TYR A 353 -25.80 -9.06 -22.39
CA TYR A 353 -25.53 -10.07 -21.37
C TYR A 353 -26.64 -10.04 -20.32
N SER A 354 -26.81 -11.13 -19.58
CA SER A 354 -27.93 -11.27 -18.64
C SER A 354 -27.69 -10.53 -17.32
N ARG A 355 -28.77 -10.31 -16.56
CA ARG A 355 -28.71 -9.72 -15.21
C ARG A 355 -28.00 -10.64 -14.23
N GLU A 356 -28.20 -11.95 -14.39
CA GLU A 356 -27.51 -12.98 -13.61
C GLU A 356 -26.01 -12.89 -13.83
N PHE A 357 -25.54 -12.77 -15.09
CA PHE A 357 -24.11 -12.62 -15.36
C PHE A 357 -23.55 -11.29 -14.83
N ALA A 358 -24.36 -10.24 -14.81
CA ALA A 358 -23.98 -8.96 -14.23
C ALA A 358 -23.82 -9.02 -12.70
N ALA A 359 -24.79 -9.61 -11.98
CA ALA A 359 -24.87 -9.53 -10.52
C ALA A 359 -24.40 -10.79 -9.77
N PHE A 360 -24.45 -11.96 -10.40
CA PHE A 360 -24.15 -13.28 -9.83
C PHE A 360 -23.22 -14.08 -10.77
N PRO A 361 -22.03 -13.56 -11.10
CA PRO A 361 -21.18 -14.14 -12.15
C PRO A 361 -20.60 -15.52 -11.81
N LEU A 362 -20.53 -15.88 -10.53
CA LEU A 362 -20.08 -17.19 -10.06
C LEU A 362 -20.98 -17.74 -8.94
N PRO A 363 -21.05 -19.08 -8.74
CA PRO A 363 -21.99 -19.71 -7.81
C PRO A 363 -21.84 -19.32 -6.34
N PHE A 364 -20.67 -18.82 -5.92
CA PHE A 364 -20.47 -18.38 -4.54
C PHE A 364 -21.08 -17.01 -4.24
N ILE A 365 -21.41 -16.21 -5.27
CA ILE A 365 -22.16 -14.97 -5.11
C ILE A 365 -23.64 -15.35 -5.09
N ARG A 366 -24.22 -15.38 -3.89
CA ARG A 366 -25.61 -15.77 -3.67
C ARG A 366 -26.47 -14.59 -3.26
N PRO A 367 -27.79 -14.60 -3.54
CA PRO A 367 -28.70 -13.53 -3.10
C PRO A 367 -28.61 -13.24 -1.61
N GLU A 368 -28.47 -14.27 -0.77
CA GLU A 368 -28.41 -14.14 0.70
C GLU A 368 -27.16 -13.41 1.19
N THR A 369 -26.07 -13.42 0.41
CA THR A 369 -24.78 -12.81 0.77
C THR A 369 -24.37 -11.69 -0.19
N LYS A 370 -25.25 -11.28 -1.11
CA LYS A 370 -24.91 -10.30 -2.15
C LYS A 370 -24.68 -8.93 -1.53
N PHE A 371 -23.44 -8.47 -1.62
CA PHE A 371 -23.13 -7.06 -1.38
C PHE A 371 -23.41 -6.26 -2.66
N TRP A 372 -24.23 -5.22 -2.54
CA TRP A 372 -24.63 -4.39 -3.68
C TRP A 372 -23.77 -3.13 -3.75
N PRO A 373 -23.11 -2.87 -4.89
CA PRO A 373 -22.66 -1.52 -5.21
C PRO A 373 -23.86 -0.57 -5.15
N THR A 374 -23.76 0.49 -4.34
CA THR A 374 -24.89 1.41 -4.10
C THR A 374 -25.10 2.38 -5.26
N ILE A 375 -24.07 2.62 -6.06
CA ILE A 375 -24.08 3.48 -7.24
C ILE A 375 -23.37 2.79 -8.41
N SER A 376 -23.59 3.32 -9.62
CA SER A 376 -22.82 2.94 -10.81
C SER A 376 -21.40 3.53 -10.76
N ARG A 377 -20.64 3.37 -11.85
CA ARG A 377 -19.26 3.86 -11.94
C ARG A 377 -19.22 5.38 -11.70
N ILE A 378 -18.34 5.80 -10.81
CA ILE A 378 -18.07 7.21 -10.50
C ILE A 378 -17.45 7.92 -11.71
N ASP A 379 -17.81 9.20 -11.91
CA ASP A 379 -17.14 10.08 -12.86
C ASP A 379 -16.09 10.91 -12.11
N ASP A 380 -14.84 10.48 -12.19
CA ASP A 380 -13.73 11.13 -11.47
C ASP A 380 -13.49 12.57 -11.97
N ILE A 381 -13.65 12.82 -13.28
CA ILE A 381 -13.33 14.13 -13.89
C ILE A 381 -14.40 15.16 -13.55
N TYR A 382 -15.68 14.76 -13.56
CA TYR A 382 -16.78 15.68 -13.31
C TYR A 382 -16.69 16.33 -11.93
N GLY A 383 -16.36 15.55 -10.89
CA GLY A 383 -16.25 16.05 -9.50
C GLY A 383 -15.16 17.11 -9.34
N ASP A 384 -13.99 16.89 -9.95
CA ASP A 384 -12.88 17.85 -9.92
C ASP A 384 -13.23 19.17 -10.64
N GLN A 385 -14.01 19.10 -11.72
CA GLN A 385 -14.47 20.27 -12.47
C GLN A 385 -15.62 21.03 -11.79
N ASN A 386 -16.38 20.35 -10.92
CA ASN A 386 -17.57 20.88 -10.26
C ASN A 386 -17.48 20.64 -8.75
N LEU A 387 -16.49 21.27 -8.11
CA LEU A 387 -16.13 20.99 -6.74
C LEU A 387 -17.24 21.37 -5.75
N VAL A 388 -17.92 20.35 -5.20
CA VAL A 388 -18.92 20.49 -4.15
C VAL A 388 -18.49 19.64 -2.94
N CYS A 389 -17.93 20.29 -1.93
CA CYS A 389 -17.39 19.64 -0.72
C CYS A 389 -18.30 19.77 0.52
N THR A 390 -19.57 20.10 0.31
CA THR A 390 -20.59 20.21 1.37
C THR A 390 -21.88 19.54 0.92
N CYS A 391 -22.79 19.23 1.84
CA CYS A 391 -24.06 18.63 1.49
C CYS A 391 -24.82 19.53 0.48
N PRO A 392 -25.19 19.01 -0.71
CA PRO A 392 -26.07 19.74 -1.62
C PRO A 392 -27.46 19.96 -1.00
N PRO A 393 -28.29 20.83 -1.60
CA PRO A 393 -29.67 21.02 -1.20
C PRO A 393 -30.49 19.71 -1.19
N MET A 394 -31.54 19.65 -0.36
CA MET A 394 -32.34 18.43 -0.16
C MET A 394 -33.04 17.94 -1.44
N GLU A 395 -33.33 18.86 -2.36
CA GLU A 395 -33.99 18.59 -3.64
C GLU A 395 -33.18 17.62 -4.52
N VAL A 396 -31.85 17.58 -4.36
CA VAL A 396 -30.96 16.65 -5.09
C VAL A 396 -31.15 15.20 -4.65
N TYR A 397 -31.68 14.98 -3.44
CA TYR A 397 -31.92 13.64 -2.88
C TYR A 397 -33.33 13.11 -3.15
N GLU A 398 -34.21 13.91 -3.78
CA GLU A 398 -35.56 13.44 -4.13
C GLU A 398 -35.47 12.26 -5.10
N SER A 399 -36.17 11.17 -4.78
CA SER A 399 -36.14 9.95 -5.57
C SER A 399 -36.79 10.18 -6.94
N PRO A 400 -36.13 9.82 -8.05
CA PRO A 400 -36.77 9.87 -9.37
C PRO A 400 -37.89 8.83 -9.52
N TYR A 401 -38.09 7.96 -8.52
CA TYR A 401 -39.09 6.90 -8.50
C TYR A 401 -40.35 7.27 -7.69
N GLU A 402 -40.42 8.45 -7.08
CA GLU A 402 -41.66 8.94 -6.50
C GLU A 402 -42.56 9.53 -7.58
N GLU A 403 -43.66 8.83 -7.90
CA GLU A 403 -44.79 9.50 -8.54
C GLU A 403 -45.28 10.58 -7.59
N LYS A 404 -45.21 11.85 -8.01
CA LYS A 404 -45.94 12.92 -7.34
C LYS A 404 -47.39 12.47 -7.25
N ARG A 405 -47.86 12.14 -6.03
CA ARG A 405 -49.29 11.93 -5.79
C ARG A 405 -49.99 13.13 -6.40
N ALA A 406 -50.79 12.89 -7.44
CA ALA A 406 -51.64 13.92 -8.01
C ALA A 406 -52.46 14.50 -6.86
N SER A 407 -52.15 15.73 -6.47
CA SER A 407 -52.97 16.47 -5.52
C SER A 407 -54.32 16.66 -6.19
N SER A 408 -55.34 16.01 -5.63
CA SER A 408 -56.76 16.16 -5.97
C SER A 408 -57.21 17.60 -5.95
#